data_AF-A0A117DP42-F1
#
_entry.id   AF-A0A117DP42-F1
#
_cell.length_a   1.000
_cell.length_b   1.000
_cell.length_c   1.000
_cell.angle_alpha   90.00
_cell.angle_beta   90.00
_cell.angle_gamma   90.00
#
_symmetry.space_group_name_H-M   'P 1'
#
loop_
_entity.id
_entity.type
_entity.pdbx_description
1 polymer ?
#
loop_
_entity_poly.entity_id
_entity_poly.type
_entity_poly.pdbx_seq_one_letter_code
_entity_poly.pdbx_strand_id
1 'polypeptide(L)'
;MIDPVATFPEIFIDTARQYFNRGIIYSISAPEQGKGIIDFRNNPEYLGTGDKVNKVMAIESARLFREIKELNDLSLTIPSAGKTYRLQVTRKQMDSHYGTKLADLSMETWRNFFLERYDTKQARAEFVAKHVKVSEP
;
A
#
# COMPACT_ATOMS: atom_id res chain seq x y z
N MET A 1 -34.87 -3.37 8.10
CA MET A 1 -33.66 -4.23 8.05
C MET A 1 -32.51 -3.25 7.99
N ILE A 2 -31.68 -3.16 9.03
CA ILE A 2 -30.48 -2.29 9.01
C ILE A 2 -29.38 -3.14 8.40
N ASP A 3 -28.81 -2.72 7.28
CA ASP A 3 -27.65 -3.40 6.70
C ASP A 3 -26.52 -3.44 7.74
N PRO A 4 -25.88 -4.60 7.97
CA PRO A 4 -24.76 -4.67 8.90
C PRO A 4 -23.65 -3.73 8.41
N VAL A 5 -23.16 -2.88 9.31
CA VAL A 5 -21.99 -2.04 9.04
C VAL A 5 -20.82 -2.97 8.79
N ALA A 6 -20.18 -2.85 7.62
CA ALA A 6 -19.03 -3.66 7.26
C ALA A 6 -17.93 -3.56 8.31
N THR A 7 -17.35 -4.70 8.67
CA THR A 7 -16.27 -4.75 9.65
C THR A 7 -14.96 -4.27 9.03
N PHE A 8 -14.01 -3.83 9.85
CA PHE A 8 -12.69 -3.41 9.35
C PHE A 8 -12.00 -4.49 8.48
N PRO A 9 -11.99 -5.78 8.86
CA PRO A 9 -11.42 -6.81 8.00
C PRO A 9 -12.05 -6.88 6.61
N GLU A 10 -13.37 -6.78 6.50
CA GLU A 10 -14.09 -6.76 5.23
C GLU A 10 -13.72 -5.52 4.41
N ILE A 11 -13.77 -4.33 5.02
CA ILE A 11 -13.39 -3.07 4.39
C ILE A 11 -11.95 -3.14 3.86
N PHE A 12 -11.00 -3.64 4.67
CA PHE A 12 -9.60 -3.75 4.28
C PHE A 12 -9.41 -4.71 3.10
N ILE A 13 -10.00 -5.90 3.18
CA ILE A 13 -9.86 -6.94 2.15
C ILE A 13 -10.47 -6.46 0.82
N ASP A 14 -11.66 -5.87 0.87
CA ASP A 14 -12.37 -5.44 -0.34
C ASP A 14 -11.68 -4.24 -0.99
N THR A 15 -11.26 -3.26 -0.19
CA THR A 15 -10.54 -2.08 -0.67
C THR A 15 -9.21 -2.48 -1.32
N ALA A 16 -8.43 -3.35 -0.67
CA ALA A 16 -7.18 -3.83 -1.25
C ALA A 16 -7.43 -4.60 -2.57
N ARG A 17 -8.48 -5.43 -2.65
CA ARG A 17 -8.86 -6.15 -3.87
C ARG A 17 -9.38 -5.26 -4.99
N GLN A 18 -9.76 -4.01 -4.69
CA GLN A 18 -10.11 -2.99 -5.69
C GLN A 18 -8.86 -2.35 -6.30
N TYR A 19 -7.80 -2.16 -5.52
CA TYR A 19 -6.60 -1.43 -5.98
C TYR A 19 -5.45 -2.31 -6.44
N PHE A 20 -5.36 -3.55 -5.94
CA PHE A 20 -4.33 -4.50 -6.36
C PHE A 20 -4.89 -5.56 -7.30
N ASN A 21 -4.06 -5.99 -8.26
CA ASN A 21 -4.42 -7.11 -9.11
C ASN A 21 -4.53 -8.39 -8.27
N ARG A 22 -5.74 -8.97 -8.22
CA ARG A 22 -6.05 -10.16 -7.42
C ARG A 22 -5.17 -11.37 -7.78
N GLY A 23 -4.74 -11.50 -9.04
CA GLY A 23 -3.88 -12.59 -9.49
C GLY A 23 -2.48 -12.56 -8.89
N ILE A 24 -2.05 -11.44 -8.33
CA ILE A 24 -0.74 -11.31 -7.67
C ILE A 24 -0.84 -11.29 -6.15
N ILE A 25 -2.04 -11.29 -5.57
CA ILE A 25 -2.18 -11.41 -4.12
C ILE A 25 -1.97 -12.89 -3.75
N TYR A 26 -1.00 -13.15 -2.88
CA TYR A 26 -0.80 -14.47 -2.28
C TYR A 26 -1.71 -14.62 -1.07
N SER A 27 -1.67 -13.66 -0.15
CA SER A 27 -2.47 -13.61 1.07
C SER A 27 -2.94 -12.17 1.32
N ILE A 28 -4.08 -12.04 1.97
CA ILE A 28 -4.54 -10.77 2.54
C ILE A 28 -5.24 -11.05 3.86
N SER A 29 -4.90 -10.29 4.90
CA SER A 29 -5.51 -10.42 6.21
C SER A 29 -5.56 -9.11 6.96
N ALA A 30 -6.50 -9.04 7.90
CA ALA A 30 -6.63 -7.98 8.87
C ALA A 30 -6.72 -8.63 10.26
N PRO A 31 -5.57 -8.98 10.89
CA PRO A 31 -5.56 -9.83 12.08
C PRO A 31 -6.15 -9.14 13.32
N GLU A 32 -6.21 -7.82 13.32
CA GLU A 32 -6.79 -7.00 14.38
C GLU A 32 -7.26 -5.66 13.81
N GLN A 33 -8.03 -4.92 14.61
CA GLN A 33 -8.55 -3.61 14.21
C GLN A 33 -7.43 -2.67 13.77
N GLY A 34 -7.56 -2.11 12.57
CA GLY A 34 -6.62 -1.15 12.02
C GLY A 34 -5.30 -1.72 11.50
N LYS A 35 -5.12 -3.05 11.47
CA LYS A 35 -3.90 -3.66 10.93
C LYS A 35 -4.18 -4.45 9.66
N GLY A 36 -3.45 -4.13 8.60
CA GLY A 36 -3.53 -4.79 7.31
C GLY A 36 -2.24 -5.51 6.94
N ILE A 37 -2.35 -6.72 6.39
CA ILE A 37 -1.22 -7.50 5.86
C ILE A 37 -1.57 -7.96 4.45
N ILE A 38 -0.66 -7.72 3.50
CA ILE A 38 -0.78 -8.23 2.13
C ILE A 38 0.55 -8.86 1.71
N ASP A 39 0.52 -10.15 1.41
CA ASP A 39 1.64 -10.83 0.76
C ASP A 39 1.33 -11.00 -0.71
N PHE A 40 2.29 -10.68 -1.56
CA PHE A 40 2.18 -10.81 -3.00
C PHE A 40 2.93 -12.04 -3.50
N ARG A 41 2.45 -12.60 -4.61
CA ARG A 41 3.13 -13.65 -5.38
C ARG A 41 4.27 -13.02 -6.16
N ASN A 42 5.32 -13.81 -6.40
CA ASN A 42 6.32 -13.42 -7.38
C ASN A 42 5.66 -13.50 -8.77
N ASN A 43 5.38 -12.35 -9.37
CA ASN A 43 4.76 -12.27 -10.68
C ASN A 43 5.57 -11.31 -11.58
N PRO A 44 6.57 -11.81 -12.30
CA PRO A 44 7.44 -11.00 -13.16
C PRO A 44 6.68 -10.29 -14.29
N GLU A 45 5.59 -10.86 -14.81
CA GLU A 45 4.80 -10.24 -15.88
C GLU A 45 4.11 -8.96 -15.38
N TYR A 46 3.49 -9.05 -14.21
CA TYR A 46 2.81 -7.92 -13.61
C TYR A 46 3.79 -6.92 -13.00
N LEU A 47 4.75 -7.39 -12.20
CA LEU A 47 5.70 -6.55 -11.49
C LEU A 47 6.80 -6.00 -12.41
N GLY A 48 7.05 -6.61 -13.57
CA GLY A 48 7.99 -6.12 -14.58
C GLY A 48 9.33 -5.65 -13.99
N THR A 49 9.61 -4.35 -14.13
CA THR A 49 10.77 -3.66 -13.58
C THR A 49 10.59 -3.25 -12.10
N GLY A 50 11.69 -3.08 -11.36
CA GLY A 50 11.66 -2.63 -9.96
C GLY A 50 10.84 -1.35 -9.67
N ASP A 51 10.64 -0.46 -10.65
CA ASP A 51 9.81 0.73 -10.50
C ASP A 51 8.33 0.42 -10.17
N LYS A 52 7.76 -0.67 -10.68
CA LYS A 52 6.38 -1.07 -10.31
C LYS A 52 6.33 -1.58 -8.87
N VAL A 53 7.35 -2.30 -8.40
CA VAL A 53 7.47 -2.67 -6.98
C VAL A 53 7.50 -1.41 -6.13
N ASN A 54 8.29 -0.41 -6.53
CA ASN A 54 8.36 0.87 -5.81
C ASN A 54 7.00 1.58 -5.80
N LYS A 55 6.22 1.50 -6.89
CA LYS A 55 4.87 2.08 -6.95
C LYS A 55 3.90 1.42 -5.99
N VAL A 56 3.90 0.10 -5.91
CA VAL A 56 3.08 -0.64 -4.93
C VAL A 56 3.48 -0.24 -3.51
N MET A 57 4.78 -0.20 -3.22
CA MET A 57 5.30 0.12 -1.88
C MET A 57 5.04 1.57 -1.47
N ALA A 58 5.14 2.54 -2.38
CA ALA A 58 5.01 3.95 -2.05
C ALA A 58 3.56 4.46 -2.19
N ILE A 59 2.97 4.29 -3.38
CA ILE A 59 1.75 4.99 -3.78
C ILE A 59 0.52 4.17 -3.45
N GLU A 60 0.51 2.89 -3.77
CA GLU A 60 -0.66 2.06 -3.52
C GLU A 60 -0.82 1.76 -2.02
N SER A 61 0.27 1.68 -1.26
CA SER A 61 0.21 1.66 0.21
C SER A 61 -0.37 2.96 0.77
N ALA A 62 0.05 4.14 0.27
CA ALA A 62 -0.50 5.43 0.66
C ALA A 62 -2.00 5.54 0.32
N ARG A 63 -2.41 4.96 -0.82
CA ARG A 63 -3.81 4.90 -1.21
C ARG A 63 -4.65 4.14 -0.19
N LEU A 64 -4.17 3.01 0.33
CA LEU A 64 -4.88 2.28 1.39
C LEU A 64 -5.10 3.14 2.63
N PHE A 65 -4.09 3.90 3.08
CA PHE A 65 -4.23 4.80 4.22
C PHE A 65 -5.19 5.98 3.96
N ARG A 66 -5.33 6.42 2.70
CA ARG A 66 -6.32 7.42 2.31
C ARG A 66 -7.74 6.87 2.35
N GLU A 67 -7.95 5.68 1.79
CA GLU A 67 -9.28 5.09 1.59
C GLU A 67 -9.84 4.47 2.88
N ILE A 68 -8.96 3.94 3.74
CA ILE A 68 -9.37 3.20 4.94
C ILE A 68 -8.92 4.01 6.16
N LYS A 69 -9.83 4.81 6.75
CA LYS A 69 -9.50 5.72 7.87
C LYS A 69 -9.03 4.96 9.12
N GLU A 70 -9.57 3.77 9.31
CA GLU A 70 -9.29 2.88 10.42
C GLU A 70 -7.92 2.19 10.31
N LEU A 71 -7.31 2.15 9.11
CA LEU A 71 -6.00 1.54 8.91
C LEU A 71 -4.91 2.35 9.63
N ASN A 72 -4.24 1.72 10.58
CA ASN A 72 -3.16 2.29 11.38
C ASN A 72 -1.81 1.64 11.08
N ASP A 73 -1.79 0.36 10.73
CA ASP A 73 -0.58 -0.41 10.49
C ASP A 73 -0.72 -1.23 9.20
N LEU A 74 0.28 -1.16 8.33
CA LEU A 74 0.30 -1.90 7.07
C LEU A 74 1.61 -2.65 6.90
N SER A 75 1.50 -3.94 6.58
CA SER A 75 2.63 -4.77 6.15
C SER A 75 2.42 -5.26 4.72
N LEU A 76 3.41 -5.03 3.85
CA LEU A 76 3.42 -5.52 2.47
C LEU A 76 4.69 -6.35 2.21
N THR A 77 4.53 -7.53 1.61
CA THR A 77 5.65 -8.38 1.19
C THR A 77 5.58 -8.64 -0.31
N ILE A 78 6.59 -8.21 -1.06
CA ILE A 78 6.66 -8.44 -2.51
C ILE A 78 7.95 -9.18 -2.84
N PRO A 79 7.89 -10.47 -3.22
CA PRO A 79 9.02 -11.14 -3.86
C PRO A 79 9.09 -10.73 -5.34
N SER A 80 10.26 -10.29 -5.80
CA SER A 80 10.49 -9.89 -7.20
C SER A 80 11.98 -9.97 -7.56
N ALA A 81 12.29 -10.53 -8.73
CA ALA A 81 13.65 -10.57 -9.31
C ALA A 81 14.73 -11.09 -8.33
N GLY A 82 14.44 -12.18 -7.61
CA GLY A 82 15.38 -12.78 -6.66
C GLY A 82 15.58 -11.97 -5.37
N LYS A 83 14.69 -11.01 -5.07
CA LYS A 83 14.71 -10.22 -3.83
C LYS A 83 13.33 -10.24 -3.19
N THR A 84 13.30 -10.01 -1.87
CA THR A 84 12.06 -9.78 -1.12
C THR A 84 12.04 -8.36 -0.59
N TYR A 85 11.03 -7.60 -0.99
CA TYR A 85 10.78 -6.24 -0.53
C TYR A 85 9.74 -6.30 0.58
N ARG A 86 10.06 -5.78 1.76
CA ARG A 86 9.15 -5.72 2.90
C ARG A 86 8.93 -4.29 3.35
N LEU A 87 7.67 -3.86 3.38
CA LEU A 87 7.23 -2.61 3.96
C LEU A 87 6.49 -2.90 5.26
N GLN A 88 6.83 -2.20 6.32
CA GLN A 88 6.09 -2.19 7.58
C GLN A 88 6.00 -0.72 8.04
N VAL A 89 4.81 -0.14 7.91
CA VAL A 89 4.60 1.30 8.17
C VAL A 89 3.32 1.54 8.95
N THR A 90 3.36 2.56 9.78
CA THR A 90 2.18 3.10 10.46
C THR A 90 1.60 4.29 9.70
N ARG A 91 0.33 4.63 9.95
CA ARG A 91 -0.31 5.85 9.45
C ARG A 91 0.54 7.09 9.75
N LYS A 92 1.04 7.20 10.98
CA LYS A 92 1.89 8.33 11.40
C LYS A 92 3.16 8.44 10.56
N GLN A 93 3.80 7.32 10.23
CA GLN A 93 4.99 7.32 9.39
C GLN A 93 4.67 7.72 7.95
N MET A 94 3.54 7.26 7.41
CA MET A 94 3.08 7.63 6.06
C MET A 94 2.72 9.11 5.98
N ASP A 95 1.89 9.60 6.90
CA ASP A 95 1.48 11.01 6.95
C ASP A 95 2.70 11.94 7.13
N SER A 96 3.66 11.54 7.98
CA SER A 96 4.92 12.27 8.17
C SER A 96 5.79 12.27 6.92
N HIS A 97 5.91 11.13 6.22
CA HIS A 97 6.68 11.05 4.98
C HIS A 97 6.11 11.97 3.89
N TYR A 98 4.79 11.97 3.71
CA TYR A 98 4.13 12.77 2.67
C TYR A 98 3.80 14.21 3.10
N GLY A 99 4.03 14.54 4.37
CA GLY A 99 3.76 15.87 4.93
C GLY A 99 2.27 16.25 4.96
N THR A 100 1.38 15.27 4.97
CA THR A 100 -0.08 15.49 4.95
C THR A 100 -0.81 14.31 5.58
N LYS A 101 -2.02 14.55 6.10
CA LYS A 101 -2.91 13.49 6.58
C LYS A 101 -3.57 12.83 5.38
N LEU A 102 -3.16 11.61 5.04
CA LEU A 102 -3.65 10.92 3.84
C LEU A 102 -5.17 10.72 3.85
N ALA A 103 -5.75 10.45 5.02
CA ALA A 103 -7.21 10.26 5.20
C ALA A 103 -8.04 11.52 4.95
N ASP A 104 -7.42 12.71 4.96
CA ASP A 104 -8.10 13.98 4.73
C ASP A 104 -8.05 14.41 3.25
N LEU A 105 -7.31 13.67 2.42
CA LEU A 105 -7.19 13.99 0.99
C LEU A 105 -8.48 13.64 0.24
N SER A 106 -9.11 14.65 -0.36
CA SER A 106 -10.18 14.45 -1.33
C SER A 106 -9.66 13.70 -2.57
N MET A 107 -10.56 13.15 -3.37
CA MET A 107 -10.17 12.48 -4.61
C MET A 107 -9.51 13.45 -5.59
N GLU A 108 -9.97 14.70 -5.63
CA GLU A 108 -9.37 15.75 -6.45
C GLU A 108 -7.94 16.06 -5.99
N THR A 109 -7.73 16.28 -4.69
CA THR A 109 -6.40 16.57 -4.15
C THR A 109 -5.44 15.39 -4.34
N TRP A 110 -5.95 14.17 -4.19
CA TRP A 110 -5.18 12.96 -4.46
C TRP A 110 -4.69 12.92 -5.91
N ARG A 111 -5.56 13.15 -6.89
CA ARG A 111 -5.20 13.05 -8.32
C ARG A 111 -4.32 14.20 -8.77
N ASN A 112 -4.73 15.42 -8.46
CA ASN A 112 -4.15 16.62 -9.07
C ASN A 112 -2.93 17.14 -8.31
N PHE A 113 -2.68 16.69 -7.08
CA PHE A 113 -1.54 17.20 -6.30
C PHE A 113 -0.70 16.08 -5.71
N PHE A 114 -1.32 15.09 -5.06
CA PHE A 114 -0.55 14.00 -4.44
C PHE A 114 0.15 13.15 -5.49
N LEU A 115 -0.58 12.64 -6.49
CA LEU A 115 0.00 11.79 -7.54
C LEU A 115 1.01 12.56 -8.40
N GLU A 116 0.73 13.81 -8.77
CA GLU A 116 1.67 14.61 -9.56
C GLU A 116 3.02 14.79 -8.84
N ARG A 117 2.98 15.00 -7.52
CA ARG A 117 4.17 15.20 -6.70
C ARG A 117 4.91 13.90 -6.38
N TYR A 118 4.18 12.84 -6.03
CA TYR A 118 4.76 11.65 -5.41
C TYR A 118 4.77 10.40 -6.30
N ASP A 119 3.95 10.30 -7.35
CA ASP A 119 3.94 9.15 -8.29
C ASP A 119 4.99 9.28 -9.41
N THR A 120 6.17 9.79 -9.06
CA THR A 120 7.34 9.87 -9.95
C THR A 120 8.34 8.77 -9.63
N LYS A 121 9.12 8.32 -10.61
CA LYS A 121 10.15 7.27 -10.39
C LYS A 121 11.10 7.63 -9.25
N GLN A 122 11.50 8.90 -9.17
CA GLN A 122 12.40 9.41 -8.14
C GLN A 122 11.76 9.34 -6.76
N ALA A 123 10.57 9.93 -6.57
CA ALA A 123 9.90 9.94 -5.26
C ALA A 123 9.58 8.51 -4.78
N ARG A 124 9.16 7.61 -5.69
CA ARG A 124 8.95 6.19 -5.38
C ARG A 124 10.24 5.51 -4.92
N ALA A 125 11.37 5.78 -5.58
CA ALA A 125 12.66 5.22 -5.18
C ALA A 125 13.15 5.77 -3.83
N GLU A 126 12.94 7.06 -3.56
CA GLU A 126 13.26 7.70 -2.27
C GLU A 126 12.44 7.09 -1.12
N PHE A 127 11.15 6.84 -1.35
CA PHE A 127 10.30 6.13 -0.38
C PHE A 127 10.86 4.74 -0.06
N VAL A 128 11.17 3.95 -1.10
CA VAL A 128 11.69 2.59 -0.94
C VAL A 128 13.03 2.60 -0.20
N ALA A 129 13.95 3.49 -0.55
CA ALA A 129 15.24 3.61 0.12
C ALA A 129 15.09 3.93 1.62
N LYS A 130 14.06 4.68 2.00
CA LYS A 130 13.82 5.08 3.39
C LYS A 130 13.08 4.03 4.22
N HIS A 131 12.12 3.32 3.63
CA HIS A 131 11.12 2.55 4.40
C HIS A 131 11.08 1.06 4.08
N VAL A 132 11.64 0.63 2.95
CA VAL A 132 11.53 -0.76 2.50
C VAL A 132 12.80 -1.53 2.82
N LYS A 133 12.64 -2.64 3.52
CA LYS A 133 13.72 -3.60 3.73
C LYS A 133 13.80 -4.53 2.53
N VAL A 134 14.96 -4.59 1.89
CA VAL A 134 15.24 -5.51 0.79
C VAL A 134 16.16 -6.61 1.29
N SER A 135 15.75 -7.87 1.14
CA SER A 135 16.60 -9.02 1.44
C SER A 135 16.72 -9.95 0.24
N GLU A 136 17.84 -10.64 0.15
CA GLU A 136 17.96 -11.83 -0.70
C GLU A 136 17.18 -12.99 -0.03
N PRO A 137 16.68 -13.95 -0.83
CA PRO A 137 15.99 -15.15 -0.32
C PRO A 137 16.89 -16.04 0.54
#